data_AF-A0A9D5IZR0-F1
#
_entry.id   AF-A0A9D5IZR0-F1
#
_cell.length_a   1.000
_cell.length_b   1.000
_cell.length_c   1.000
_cell.angle_alpha   90.00
_cell.angle_beta   90.00
_cell.angle_gamma   90.00
#
_symmetry.space_group_name_H-M   'P 1'
#
loop_
_entity.id
_entity.type
_entity.pdbx_description
1 polymer ?
#
loop_
_entity_poly.entity_id
_entity_poly.type
_entity_poly.pdbx_seq_one_letter_code
_entity_poly.pdbx_strand_id
1 'polypeptide(L)'
;MLEKLLPRRLDNSYRGNTLALWLFGLVVAMKSAQSLAILFGGHAIARDADGIPLDSYAPGAAQSVVAVFAQGSLWRLFFCFLCLLVLCRYRNAVPLMFTLFALNYLAAQLVLQVIPLNRIGTPPGPAVNLVLFVVMLIGLGLSLWGRRDALADVTDAA
;
A
#
# COMPACT_ATOMS: atom_id res chain seq x y z
N MET A 1 -11.04 -10.13 -17.30
CA MET A 1 -10.28 -9.34 -16.30
C MET A 1 -10.40 -9.89 -14.88
N LEU A 2 -11.58 -10.34 -14.44
CA LEU A 2 -11.77 -10.86 -13.07
C LEU A 2 -10.84 -12.04 -12.72
N GLU A 3 -10.54 -12.94 -13.66
CA GLU A 3 -9.59 -14.04 -13.45
C GLU A 3 -8.12 -13.58 -13.28
N LYS A 4 -7.76 -12.39 -13.78
CA LYS A 4 -6.45 -11.78 -13.54
C LYS A 4 -6.39 -11.10 -12.17
N LEU A 5 -7.53 -10.61 -11.67
CA LEU A 5 -7.65 -9.94 -10.37
C LEU A 5 -7.80 -10.93 -9.20
N LEU A 6 -8.54 -12.03 -9.42
CA LEU A 6 -8.75 -13.13 -8.48
C LEU A 6 -8.38 -14.46 -9.17
N PRO A 7 -7.08 -14.81 -9.21
CA PRO A 7 -6.64 -16.02 -9.87
C PRO A 7 -7.14 -17.26 -9.11
N ARG A 8 -7.70 -18.24 -9.85
CA ARG A 8 -8.19 -19.51 -9.28
C ARG A 8 -7.07 -20.42 -8.76
N ARG A 9 -5.83 -20.23 -9.23
CA ARG A 9 -4.64 -20.97 -8.78
C ARG A 9 -3.55 -19.96 -8.49
N LEU A 10 -2.86 -20.10 -7.35
CA LEU A 10 -1.67 -19.32 -7.04
C LEU A 10 -0.46 -19.98 -7.68
N ASP A 11 0.04 -19.37 -8.75
CA ASP A 11 1.19 -19.85 -9.49
C ASP A 11 2.17 -18.71 -9.79
N ASN A 12 3.33 -19.05 -10.33
CA ASN A 12 4.33 -18.07 -10.70
C ASN A 12 4.20 -17.59 -12.16
N SER A 13 3.14 -18.00 -12.85
CA SER A 13 2.91 -17.75 -14.28
C SER A 13 2.33 -16.36 -14.49
N TYR A 14 3.14 -15.33 -14.25
CA TYR A 14 2.70 -13.95 -14.40
C TYR A 14 2.49 -13.57 -15.87
N ARG A 15 1.26 -13.14 -16.20
CA ARG A 15 0.84 -12.76 -17.58
C ARG A 15 0.65 -11.26 -17.79
N GLY A 16 0.90 -10.45 -16.76
CA GLY A 16 0.80 -8.97 -16.82
C GLY A 16 2.10 -8.31 -17.28
N ASN A 17 2.14 -6.97 -17.24
CA ASN A 17 3.35 -6.22 -17.58
C ASN A 17 4.41 -6.30 -16.45
N THR A 18 5.65 -6.67 -16.76
CA THR A 18 6.76 -6.74 -15.80
C THR A 18 6.99 -5.43 -15.04
N LEU A 19 6.67 -4.27 -15.64
CA LEU A 19 6.75 -2.98 -14.96
C LEU A 19 5.86 -2.93 -13.70
N ALA A 20 4.72 -3.61 -13.71
CA ALA A 20 3.84 -3.68 -12.55
C ALA A 20 4.49 -4.44 -11.38
N LEU A 21 5.32 -5.46 -11.64
CA LEU A 21 6.08 -6.17 -10.59
C LEU A 21 7.11 -5.25 -9.92
N TRP A 22 7.78 -4.41 -10.71
CA TRP A 22 8.73 -3.42 -10.20
C TRP A 22 8.05 -2.35 -9.36
N LEU A 23 6.93 -1.80 -9.85
CA LEU A 23 6.12 -0.84 -9.09
C LEU A 23 5.59 -1.47 -7.80
N PHE A 24 5.18 -2.74 -7.84
CA PHE A 24 4.73 -3.46 -6.66
C PHE A 24 5.86 -3.60 -5.64
N GLY A 25 7.05 -4.03 -6.09
CA GLY A 25 8.24 -4.11 -5.25
C GLY A 25 8.59 -2.77 -4.59
N LEU A 26 8.54 -1.67 -5.34
CA LEU A 26 8.76 -0.32 -4.81
C LEU A 26 7.73 0.05 -3.73
N VAL A 27 6.45 -0.19 -3.98
CA VAL A 27 5.36 0.08 -3.02
C VAL A 27 5.56 -0.73 -1.74
N VAL A 28 5.84 -2.02 -1.86
CA VAL A 28 6.06 -2.91 -0.71
C VAL A 28 7.29 -2.49 0.09
N ALA A 29 8.39 -2.13 -0.59
CA ALA A 29 9.61 -1.64 0.07
C ALA A 29 9.34 -0.35 0.85
N MET A 30 8.67 0.63 0.23
CA MET A 30 8.32 1.90 0.88
C MET A 30 7.40 1.71 2.08
N LYS A 31 6.35 0.88 1.95
CA LYS A 31 5.44 0.59 3.07
C LYS A 31 6.14 -0.17 4.21
N SER A 32 7.05 -1.09 3.88
CA SER A 32 7.88 -1.78 4.87
C SER A 32 8.80 -0.81 5.61
N ALA A 33 9.48 0.08 4.88
CA ALA A 33 10.35 1.10 5.47
C ALA A 33 9.58 2.03 6.40
N GLN A 34 8.39 2.51 5.98
CA GLN A 34 7.51 3.30 6.84
C GLN A 34 7.10 2.53 8.11
N SER A 35 6.76 1.24 8.00
CA SER A 35 6.38 0.45 9.18
C SER A 35 7.55 0.29 10.16
N LEU A 36 8.75 0.02 9.67
CA LEU A 36 9.94 -0.07 10.52
C LEU A 36 10.25 1.28 11.18
N ALA A 37 10.16 2.39 10.43
CA ALA A 37 10.35 3.72 10.99
C ALA A 37 9.36 4.04 12.12
N ILE A 38 8.10 3.60 12.01
CA ILE A 38 7.10 3.76 13.08
C ILE A 38 7.40 2.85 14.27
N LEU A 39 7.85 1.61 14.04
CA LEU A 39 8.18 0.69 15.14
C LEU A 39 9.35 1.20 16.00
N PHE A 40 10.38 1.77 15.38
CA PHE A 40 11.57 2.24 16.09
C PHE A 40 11.53 3.72 16.48
N GLY A 41 10.72 4.53 15.80
CA GLY A 41 10.66 5.99 15.96
C GLY A 41 9.24 6.53 16.06
N GLY A 42 8.28 5.73 16.52
CA GLY A 42 6.85 6.01 16.42
C GLY A 42 6.40 7.37 16.95
N HIS A 43 7.03 7.86 18.02
CA HIS A 43 6.72 9.19 18.57
C HIS A 43 7.09 10.33 17.61
N ALA A 44 8.32 10.31 17.08
CA ALA A 44 8.78 11.31 16.12
C ALA A 44 8.00 11.22 14.79
N ILE A 45 7.77 10.00 14.29
CA ILE A 45 7.03 9.81 13.04
C ILE A 45 5.56 10.26 13.17
N ALA A 46 4.89 9.92 14.27
CA ALA A 46 3.52 10.36 14.53
C ALA A 46 3.40 11.89 14.54
N ARG A 47 4.37 12.57 15.17
CA ARG A 47 4.41 14.03 15.25
C ARG A 47 4.76 14.68 13.90
N ASP A 48 5.88 14.29 13.31
CA ASP A 48 6.50 15.02 12.20
C ASP A 48 5.93 14.59 10.85
N ALA A 49 5.68 13.29 10.67
CA ALA A 49 5.19 12.75 9.41
C ALA A 49 3.66 12.75 9.33
N ASP A 50 2.97 12.46 10.43
CA ASP A 50 1.49 12.37 10.46
C ASP A 50 0.81 13.58 11.13
N GLY A 51 1.57 14.48 11.75
CA GLY A 51 1.07 15.71 12.34
C GLY A 51 0.28 15.52 13.64
N ILE A 52 0.39 14.37 14.30
CA ILE A 52 -0.35 14.08 15.52
C ILE A 52 0.18 14.97 16.66
N PRO A 53 -0.69 15.75 17.35
CA PRO A 53 -0.27 16.73 18.35
C PRO A 53 0.08 16.07 19.70
N LEU A 54 1.04 15.14 19.71
CA LEU A 54 1.39 14.34 20.90
C LEU A 54 1.78 15.19 22.11
N ASP A 55 2.44 16.33 21.89
CA ASP A 55 2.84 17.26 22.96
C ASP A 55 1.66 17.96 23.65
N SER A 56 0.48 17.99 23.01
CA SER A 56 -0.73 18.57 23.60
C SER A 56 -1.48 17.60 24.50
N TYR A 57 -1.10 16.31 24.48
CA TYR A 57 -1.77 15.27 25.23
C TYR A 57 -1.09 15.03 26.58
N ALA A 58 -1.86 14.52 27.55
CA ALA A 58 -1.28 14.01 28.78
C ALA A 58 -0.27 12.88 28.46
N PRO A 59 0.85 12.75 29.18
CA PRO A 59 1.92 11.81 28.84
C PRO A 59 1.45 10.35 28.66
N GLY A 60 0.52 9.90 29.52
CA GLY A 60 -0.08 8.56 29.39
C GLY A 60 -0.89 8.38 28.12
N ALA A 61 -1.66 9.39 27.72
CA ALA A 61 -2.44 9.36 26.48
C ALA A 61 -1.54 9.40 25.23
N ALA A 62 -0.50 10.25 25.24
CA ALA A 62 0.50 10.28 24.16
C ALA A 62 1.18 8.91 23.99
N GLN A 63 1.57 8.27 25.09
CA GLN A 63 2.17 6.93 25.06
C GLN A 63 1.19 5.87 24.52
N SER A 64 -0.08 5.91 24.91
CA SER A 64 -1.09 5.00 24.38
C SER A 64 -1.30 5.19 22.87
N VAL A 65 -1.34 6.43 22.38
CA VAL A 65 -1.44 6.72 20.94
C VAL A 65 -0.25 6.15 20.19
N VAL A 66 0.99 6.36 20.68
CA VAL A 66 2.19 5.80 20.08
C VAL A 66 2.17 4.27 20.09
N ALA A 67 1.69 3.64 21.17
CA ALA A 67 1.59 2.18 21.26
C ALA A 67 0.59 1.61 20.23
N VAL A 68 -0.59 2.21 20.09
CA VAL A 68 -1.59 1.80 19.08
C VAL A 68 -1.06 2.05 17.66
N PHE A 69 -0.36 3.17 17.45
CA PHE A 69 0.25 3.51 16.17
C PHE A 69 1.34 2.51 15.77
N ALA A 70 2.21 2.15 16.70
CA ALA A 70 3.21 1.09 16.52
C ALA A 70 2.55 -0.27 16.23
N GLN A 71 1.52 -0.65 16.99
CA GLN A 71 0.79 -1.90 16.78
C GLN A 71 0.12 -1.96 15.40
N GLY A 72 -0.50 -0.86 14.94
CA GLY A 72 -1.06 -0.76 13.60
C GLY A 72 0.00 -0.91 12.51
N SER A 73 1.19 -0.35 12.72
CA SER A 73 2.32 -0.48 11.78
C SER A 73 2.84 -1.92 11.68
N LEU A 74 2.76 -2.68 12.78
CA LEU A 74 3.14 -4.09 12.83
C LEU A 74 2.23 -4.96 11.95
N TRP A 75 0.91 -4.79 12.05
CA TRP A 75 -0.04 -5.47 11.16
C TRP A 75 0.24 -5.20 9.68
N ARG A 76 0.54 -3.93 9.35
CA ARG A 76 0.93 -3.54 7.99
C ARG A 76 2.25 -4.18 7.57
N LEU A 77 3.21 -4.37 8.47
CA LEU A 77 4.48 -5.03 8.17
C LEU A 77 4.29 -6.51 7.82
N PHE A 78 3.45 -7.24 8.56
CA PHE A 78 3.09 -8.62 8.22
C PHE A 78 2.38 -8.70 6.87
N PHE A 79 1.50 -7.74 6.56
CA PHE A 79 0.90 -7.64 5.23
C PHE A 79 1.94 -7.42 4.13
N CYS A 80 2.99 -6.61 4.40
CA CYS A 80 4.11 -6.44 3.47
C CYS A 80 4.91 -7.73 3.29
N PHE A 81 5.14 -8.53 4.34
CA PHE A 81 5.78 -9.84 4.21
C PHE A 81 4.98 -10.81 3.33
N LEU A 82 3.64 -10.81 3.48
CA LEU A 82 2.77 -11.55 2.56
C LEU A 82 2.95 -11.07 1.11
N CYS A 83 3.03 -9.76 0.90
CA CYS A 83 3.26 -9.19 -0.42
C CYS A 83 4.63 -9.57 -1.00
N LEU A 84 5.70 -9.59 -0.19
CA LEU A 84 7.02 -10.07 -0.61
C LEU A 84 6.97 -11.55 -1.00
N LEU A 85 6.27 -12.38 -0.23
CA LEU A 85 6.06 -13.79 -0.56
C LEU A 85 5.35 -13.95 -1.91
N VAL A 86 4.29 -13.18 -2.13
CA VAL A 86 3.58 -13.12 -3.42
C VAL A 86 4.51 -12.70 -4.56
N LEU A 87 5.34 -11.67 -4.37
CA LEU A 87 6.28 -11.19 -5.38
C LEU A 87 7.38 -12.22 -5.70
N CYS A 88 7.83 -12.99 -4.71
CA CYS A 88 8.85 -14.02 -4.86
C CYS A 88 8.31 -15.32 -5.48
N ARG A 89 7.11 -15.76 -5.07
CA ARG A 89 6.65 -17.14 -5.33
C ARG A 89 5.31 -17.24 -6.09
N TYR A 90 4.43 -16.27 -5.93
CA TYR A 90 3.05 -16.30 -6.46
C TYR A 90 2.74 -15.04 -7.28
N ARG A 91 3.61 -14.71 -8.24
CA ARG A 91 3.55 -13.44 -8.97
C ARG A 91 2.20 -13.18 -9.64
N ASN A 92 1.43 -14.23 -9.95
CA ASN A 92 0.10 -14.08 -10.52
C ASN A 92 -0.93 -13.41 -9.58
N ALA A 93 -0.66 -13.35 -8.27
CA ALA A 93 -1.50 -12.71 -7.26
C ALA A 93 -1.11 -11.25 -6.99
N VAL A 94 -0.12 -10.71 -7.69
CA VAL A 94 0.26 -9.29 -7.58
C VAL A 94 -0.90 -8.32 -7.87
N PRO A 95 -1.76 -8.53 -8.90
CA PRO A 95 -2.92 -7.67 -9.11
C PRO A 95 -3.89 -7.66 -7.91
N LEU A 96 -4.08 -8.82 -7.27
CA LEU A 96 -4.90 -8.95 -6.06
C LEU A 96 -4.29 -8.12 -4.91
N MET A 97 -2.98 -8.25 -4.69
CA MET A 97 -2.31 -7.51 -3.60
C MET A 97 -2.30 -5.99 -3.84
N PHE A 98 -2.15 -5.52 -5.08
CA PHE A 98 -2.36 -4.11 -5.41
C PHE A 98 -3.77 -3.65 -5.05
N THR A 99 -4.77 -4.46 -5.40
CA THR A 99 -6.18 -4.16 -5.11
C THR A 99 -6.42 -4.06 -3.60
N LEU A 100 -5.88 -4.99 -2.82
CA LEU A 100 -5.99 -4.96 -1.36
C LEU A 100 -5.29 -3.73 -0.75
N PHE A 101 -4.11 -3.34 -1.24
CA PHE A 101 -3.45 -2.11 -0.79
C PHE A 101 -4.27 -0.85 -1.11
N ALA A 102 -4.78 -0.75 -2.34
CA ALA A 102 -5.60 0.37 -2.78
C ALA A 102 -6.91 0.45 -1.97
N LEU A 103 -7.57 -0.68 -1.75
CA LEU A 103 -8.78 -0.76 -0.93
C LEU A 103 -8.50 -0.38 0.53
N ASN A 104 -7.40 -0.85 1.11
CA ASN A 104 -7.00 -0.47 2.46
C ASN A 104 -6.77 1.04 2.58
N TYR A 105 -6.15 1.68 1.58
CA TYR A 105 -6.01 3.14 1.56
C TYR A 105 -7.37 3.85 1.52
N LEU A 106 -8.27 3.43 0.63
CA LEU A 106 -9.61 4.03 0.52
C LEU A 106 -10.42 3.84 1.80
N ALA A 107 -10.41 2.63 2.37
CA ALA A 107 -11.07 2.34 3.65
C ALA A 107 -10.52 3.21 4.77
N ALA A 108 -9.19 3.40 4.84
CA ALA A 108 -8.58 4.29 5.82
C ALA A 108 -9.02 5.75 5.62
N GLN A 109 -9.10 6.24 4.39
CA GLN A 109 -9.60 7.60 4.12
C GLN A 109 -11.06 7.77 4.54
N LEU A 110 -11.91 6.77 4.28
CA LEU A 110 -13.31 6.79 4.74
C LEU A 110 -13.41 6.81 6.26
N VAL A 111 -12.60 6.00 6.96
CA VAL A 111 -12.54 6.03 8.43
C VAL A 111 -12.13 7.42 8.92
N LEU A 112 -11.17 8.08 8.27
CA LEU A 112 -10.72 9.42 8.63
C LEU A 112 -11.73 10.53 8.32
N GLN A 113 -12.70 10.29 7.45
CA GLN A 113 -13.83 11.20 7.25
C GLN A 113 -14.86 11.09 8.38
N VAL A 114 -15.03 9.88 8.94
CA VAL A 114 -15.96 9.62 10.05
C VAL A 114 -15.32 9.96 11.41
N ILE A 115 -14.04 9.63 11.58
CA ILE A 115 -13.24 9.82 12.79
C ILE A 115 -12.00 10.65 12.39
N PRO A 116 -12.13 11.98 12.32
CA PRO A 116 -11.05 12.83 11.86
C PRO A 116 -9.88 12.80 12.83
N LEU A 117 -8.67 12.62 12.27
CA LEU A 117 -7.44 12.81 13.00
C LEU A 117 -7.08 14.30 13.00
N ASN A 118 -6.96 14.87 14.20
CA ASN A 118 -6.40 16.19 14.39
C ASN A 118 -4.93 16.20 13.95
N ARG A 119 -4.60 17.10 13.01
CA ARG A 119 -3.25 17.26 12.49
C ARG A 119 -2.79 18.69 12.66
N ILE A 120 -1.54 18.87 13.07
CA ILE A 120 -0.89 20.17 13.11
C ILE A 120 -0.30 20.46 11.73
N GLY A 121 -0.65 21.64 11.19
CA GLY A 121 -0.10 22.12 9.92
C GLY A 121 -0.44 21.21 8.73
N THR A 122 0.49 21.12 7.79
CA THR A 122 0.39 20.29 6.58
C THR A 122 1.46 19.21 6.60
N PRO A 123 1.25 18.11 7.35
CA PRO A 123 2.25 17.07 7.48
C PRO A 123 2.47 16.33 6.15
N PRO A 124 3.68 15.82 5.88
CA PRO A 124 4.01 15.20 4.60
C PRO A 124 3.41 13.80 4.41
N GLY A 125 3.09 13.07 5.48
CA GLY A 125 2.62 11.68 5.46
C GLY A 125 1.39 11.45 4.58
N PRO A 126 0.30 12.25 4.71
CA PRO A 126 -0.85 12.16 3.82
C PRO A 126 -0.51 12.30 2.33
N ALA A 127 0.38 13.24 1.97
CA ALA A 127 0.80 13.46 0.59
C ALA A 127 1.61 12.27 0.05
N VAL A 128 2.58 11.76 0.82
CA VAL A 128 3.36 10.57 0.45
C VAL A 128 2.45 9.35 0.28
N ASN A 129 1.48 9.16 1.16
CA ASN A 129 0.52 8.05 1.07
C ASN A 129 -0.39 8.17 -0.16
N LEU A 130 -0.78 9.39 -0.55
CA LEU A 130 -1.54 9.64 -1.78
C LEU A 130 -0.70 9.32 -3.02
N VAL A 131 0.57 9.74 -3.07
CA VAL A 131 1.49 9.41 -4.18
C VAL A 131 1.63 7.89 -4.32
N LEU A 132 1.86 7.18 -3.20
CA LEU A 132 1.93 5.71 -3.22
C LEU A 132 0.62 5.08 -3.70
N PHE A 133 -0.53 5.64 -3.35
CA PHE A 133 -1.83 5.18 -3.85
C PHE A 133 -1.96 5.34 -5.37
N VAL A 134 -1.56 6.49 -5.93
CA VAL A 134 -1.54 6.70 -7.38
C VAL A 134 -0.62 5.69 -8.07
N VAL A 135 0.57 5.44 -7.51
CA VAL A 135 1.49 4.41 -8.02
C VAL A 135 0.85 3.02 -7.98
N MET A 136 0.08 2.69 -6.93
CA MET A 136 -0.65 1.42 -6.86
C MET A 136 -1.71 1.31 -7.95
N LEU A 137 -2.45 2.38 -8.26
CA LEU A 137 -3.45 2.38 -9.34
C LEU A 137 -2.81 2.17 -10.71
N ILE A 138 -1.69 2.85 -10.98
CA ILE A 138 -0.92 2.67 -12.22
C ILE A 138 -0.40 1.23 -12.31
N GLY A 139 0.20 0.73 -11.23
CA GLY A 139 0.70 -0.65 -11.15
C GLY A 139 -0.41 -1.69 -11.35
N LEU A 140 -1.59 -1.47 -10.76
CA LEU A 140 -2.76 -2.32 -10.94
C LEU A 140 -3.21 -2.32 -12.40
N GLY A 141 -3.36 -1.16 -13.03
CA GLY A 141 -3.73 -1.04 -14.45
C GLY A 141 -2.76 -1.81 -15.35
N LEU A 142 -1.45 -1.61 -15.16
CA LEU A 142 -0.40 -2.33 -15.88
C LEU A 142 -0.39 -3.84 -15.61
N SER A 143 -0.80 -4.26 -14.42
CA SER A 143 -0.88 -5.67 -14.06
C SER A 143 -2.05 -6.39 -14.75
N LEU A 144 -3.12 -5.65 -15.06
CA LEU A 144 -4.33 -6.16 -15.72
C LEU A 144 -4.22 -6.09 -17.24
N TRP A 145 -3.61 -5.03 -17.78
CA TRP A 145 -3.29 -4.88 -19.20
C TRP A 145 -2.00 -5.64 -19.55
N GLY A 146 -2.17 -6.90 -19.99
CA GLY A 146 -1.07 -7.76 -20.42
C GLY A 146 -0.79 -7.63 -21.91
N ARG A 147 0.49 -7.72 -22.29
CA ARG A 147 1.07 -7.57 -23.65
C ARG A 147 0.39 -8.34 -24.81
N ARG A 148 -0.51 -9.29 -24.54
CA ARG A 148 -1.25 -10.05 -25.56
C ARG A 148 -2.50 -9.35 -26.07
N ASP A 149 -3.16 -8.54 -25.23
CA ASP A 149 -4.39 -7.84 -25.63
C ASP A 149 -4.06 -6.76 -26.68
N ALA A 150 -2.87 -6.13 -26.59
CA ALA A 150 -2.39 -5.13 -27.55
C ALA A 150 -1.93 -5.70 -28.90
N LEU A 151 -1.53 -6.98 -28.97
CA LEU A 151 -1.13 -7.61 -30.23
C LEU A 151 -2.34 -8.21 -30.95
N ALA A 152 -3.35 -8.71 -30.23
CA ALA A 152 -4.61 -9.15 -30.81
C ALA A 152 -5.35 -8.00 -31.52
N ASP A 153 -5.40 -6.82 -30.89
CA ASP A 153 -6.06 -5.62 -31.45
C ASP A 153 -5.36 -5.09 -32.72
N VAL A 154 -4.04 -5.27 -32.85
CA VAL A 154 -3.27 -4.90 -34.04
C VAL A 154 -3.43 -5.93 -35.17
N THR A 155 -3.68 -7.19 -34.85
CA THR A 155 -3.80 -8.26 -35.86
C THR A 155 -5.22 -8.35 -36.44
N ASP A 156 -6.25 -7.95 -35.69
CA ASP A 156 -7.64 -7.85 -36.17
C ASP A 156 -7.91 -6.55 -36.95
N ALA A 157 -6.99 -5.58 -36.91
CA ALA A 157 -7.08 -4.31 -37.64
C ALA A 157 -6.28 -4.28 -38.96
N ALA A 158 -5.66 -5.40 -39.36
CA ALA A 158 -4.85 -5.56 -40.57
C ALA A 158 -5.45 -6.60 -41.52
#